data_AF-A0A229FUB6-F1
#
_entry.id   AF-A0A229FUB6-F1
#
_cell.length_a   1.000
_cell.length_b   1.000
_cell.length_c   1.000
_cell.angle_alpha   90.00
_cell.angle_beta   90.00
_cell.angle_gamma   90.00
#
_symmetry.space_group_name_H-M   'P 1'
#
loop_
_entity.id
_entity.type
_entity.pdbx_description
1 polymer ?
#
loop_
_entity_poly.entity_id
_entity_poly.type
_entity_poly.pdbx_seq_one_letter_code
_entity_poly.pdbx_strand_id
1 'polypeptide(L)'
;MFNRKTNQSDTDDNGIPMDNDDMNDSVDQGQEDQNTYTEQQQTRSVLPELTKPSVISEGFEFTGDVNFQGTLNVDGTLSGSINVQNLLIGSSGKVNGSIKATTIQVRGSFTGDAICQDLTIGGQANVNAKINYSSLTIQRGAMIQGELTKS
;
A
#
# COMPACT_ATOMS: atom_id res chain seq x y z
N MET A 1 -22.21 54.11 52.71
CA MET A 1 -22.36 54.84 51.43
C MET A 1 -21.07 55.59 51.16
N PHE A 2 -20.29 55.19 50.16
CA PHE A 2 -19.21 56.02 49.63
C PHE A 2 -19.35 56.06 48.11
N ASN A 3 -19.81 57.21 47.61
CA ASN A 3 -19.67 57.63 46.22
C ASN A 3 -18.25 58.16 46.04
N ARG A 4 -17.50 57.72 45.03
CA ARG A 4 -16.44 58.55 44.46
C ARG A 4 -16.40 58.42 42.94
N LYS A 5 -16.41 59.60 42.32
CA LYS A 5 -16.43 59.88 40.90
C LYS A 5 -15.17 59.37 40.19
N THR A 6 -15.38 59.09 38.92
CA THR A 6 -14.46 58.65 37.86
C THR A 6 -13.37 59.66 37.49
N ASN A 7 -12.22 59.09 37.11
CA ASN A 7 -11.29 59.42 36.01
C ASN A 7 -10.56 60.76 35.93
N GLN A 8 -9.22 60.63 35.83
CA GLN A 8 -8.34 61.38 34.93
C GLN A 8 -7.06 60.52 34.75
N SER A 9 -7.01 59.63 33.76
CA SER A 9 -6.46 59.79 32.39
C SER A 9 -4.92 59.80 32.36
N ASP A 10 -4.34 58.61 32.21
CA ASP A 10 -2.94 58.39 31.86
C ASP A 10 -2.78 58.57 30.33
N THR A 11 -2.39 59.77 29.89
CA THR A 11 -1.98 60.06 28.51
C THR A 11 -0.77 60.98 28.52
N ASP A 12 0.15 60.81 27.57
CA ASP A 12 1.33 61.67 27.45
C ASP A 12 1.02 63.08 26.90
N ASP A 13 2.04 63.92 26.82
CA ASP A 13 2.05 65.33 26.43
C ASP A 13 1.53 65.58 25.00
N ASN A 14 1.44 64.53 24.17
CA ASN A 14 0.90 64.57 22.81
C ASN A 14 -0.49 63.90 22.69
N GLY A 15 -1.09 63.48 23.81
CA GLY A 15 -2.41 62.86 23.86
C GLY A 15 -2.43 61.39 23.40
N ILE A 16 -1.31 60.68 23.48
CA ILE A 16 -1.23 59.25 23.13
C ILE A 16 -1.49 58.40 24.40
N PRO A 17 -2.44 57.44 24.37
CA PRO A 17 -2.66 56.52 25.47
C PRO A 17 -1.56 55.46 25.56
N MET A 18 -1.13 55.13 26.79
CA MET A 18 -0.19 54.05 27.10
C MET A 18 -0.97 52.78 27.44
N ASP A 19 -1.41 52.01 26.43
CA ASP A 19 -1.93 50.66 26.65
C ASP A 19 -0.80 49.63 26.49
N ASN A 20 -0.55 48.87 27.57
CA ASN A 20 0.35 47.73 27.62
C ASN A 20 -0.33 46.48 27.07
N ASP A 21 0.41 45.73 26.24
CA ASP A 21 0.28 44.30 25.90
C ASP A 21 -1.14 43.71 25.74
N ASP A 22 -1.60 43.59 24.49
CA ASP A 22 -2.59 42.57 24.12
C ASP A 22 -2.08 41.69 22.97
N MET A 23 -2.40 40.40 23.11
CA MET A 23 -1.80 39.25 22.47
C MET A 23 -1.80 39.27 20.94
N ASN A 24 -0.73 38.69 20.39
CA ASN A 24 -0.56 38.25 19.01
C ASN A 24 -1.85 37.65 18.41
N ASP A 25 -2.43 38.37 17.44
CA ASP A 25 -3.64 38.05 16.70
C ASP A 25 -3.37 36.94 15.67
N SER A 26 -3.99 35.78 15.89
CA SER A 26 -4.03 34.68 14.93
C SER A 26 -5.15 34.93 13.92
N VAL A 27 -4.76 35.24 12.68
CA VAL A 27 -5.69 35.26 11.53
C VAL A 27 -5.90 33.82 11.04
N ASP A 28 -7.02 33.21 11.41
CA ASP A 28 -7.62 32.08 10.69
C ASP A 28 -9.05 32.46 10.29
N GLN A 29 -9.25 32.66 8.98
CA GLN A 29 -10.54 32.99 8.38
C GLN A 29 -11.17 31.72 7.81
N GLY A 30 -12.39 31.39 8.24
CA GLY A 30 -13.19 30.38 7.57
C GLY A 30 -14.48 30.04 8.31
N GLN A 31 -15.57 30.70 7.90
CA GLN A 31 -16.89 30.73 8.53
C GLN A 31 -17.65 29.39 8.54
N GLU A 32 -18.39 29.22 9.63
CA GLU A 32 -19.53 28.32 9.80
C GLU A 32 -20.72 28.82 8.96
N ASP A 33 -21.47 27.91 8.32
CA ASP A 33 -22.92 28.05 8.23
C ASP A 33 -23.63 26.70 8.05
N GLN A 34 -24.86 26.70 8.55
CA GLN A 34 -25.65 25.60 9.09
C GLN A 34 -26.28 24.71 8.00
N ASN A 35 -26.53 23.42 8.31
CA ASN A 35 -27.81 22.77 7.98
C ASN A 35 -28.03 21.44 8.72
N THR A 36 -29.26 21.27 9.16
CA THR A 36 -29.83 20.21 10.00
C THR A 36 -30.28 18.96 9.21
N TYR A 37 -30.46 17.87 9.95
CA TYR A 37 -30.62 16.44 9.64
C TYR A 37 -31.60 15.99 8.54
N THR A 38 -31.23 14.93 7.79
CA THR A 38 -32.16 13.82 7.46
C THR A 38 -31.39 12.51 7.29
N GLU A 39 -31.82 11.47 8.02
CA GLU A 39 -31.36 10.07 7.93
C GLU A 39 -31.60 9.47 6.54
N GLN A 40 -30.55 8.95 5.89
CA GLN A 40 -30.66 7.78 5.02
C GLN A 40 -29.47 6.87 5.25
N GLN A 41 -29.78 5.63 5.63
CA GLN A 41 -28.86 4.52 5.87
C GLN A 41 -27.84 4.39 4.73
N GLN A 42 -26.58 4.65 5.03
CA GLN A 42 -25.49 4.19 4.19
C GLN A 42 -24.56 3.38 5.08
N THR A 43 -24.80 2.07 5.05
CA THR A 43 -23.87 1.03 5.47
C THR A 43 -22.48 1.49 5.07
N ARG A 44 -21.64 1.85 6.05
CA ARG A 44 -20.19 1.93 5.84
C ARG A 44 -19.78 0.53 5.42
N SER A 45 -19.83 0.28 4.13
CA SER A 45 -19.11 -0.80 3.51
C SER A 45 -17.67 -0.56 3.93
N VAL A 46 -17.20 -1.38 4.86
CA VAL A 46 -15.78 -1.55 5.07
C VAL A 46 -15.21 -1.91 3.70
N LEU A 47 -14.61 -0.92 3.03
CA LEU A 47 -13.77 -1.18 1.89
C LEU A 47 -12.77 -2.23 2.36
N PRO A 48 -12.60 -3.36 1.66
CA PRO A 48 -11.61 -4.35 2.05
C PRO A 48 -10.30 -3.59 2.21
N GLU A 49 -9.67 -3.70 3.39
CA GLU A 49 -8.35 -3.13 3.62
C GLU A 49 -7.49 -3.53 2.42
N LEU A 50 -7.07 -2.55 1.63
CA LEU A 50 -6.08 -2.79 0.58
C LEU A 50 -4.80 -3.18 1.33
N THR A 51 -4.59 -4.48 1.53
CA THR A 51 -3.34 -5.00 2.07
C THR A 51 -2.25 -4.52 1.14
N LYS A 52 -1.35 -3.70 1.68
CA LYS A 52 -0.25 -3.12 0.91
C LYS A 52 0.54 -4.26 0.27
N PRO A 53 0.86 -4.17 -1.03
CA PRO A 53 1.69 -5.18 -1.65
C PRO A 53 3.06 -5.16 -1.01
N SER A 54 3.61 -6.34 -0.78
CA SER A 54 5.00 -6.49 -0.35
C SER A 54 5.89 -6.54 -1.59
N VAL A 55 7.01 -5.82 -1.58
CA VAL A 55 7.92 -5.74 -2.72
C VAL A 55 9.32 -6.15 -2.27
N ILE A 56 9.87 -7.17 -2.91
CA ILE A 56 11.25 -7.59 -2.77
C ILE A 56 12.02 -6.98 -3.94
N SER A 57 12.87 -6.00 -3.65
CA SER A 57 13.63 -5.27 -4.68
C SER A 57 14.88 -6.03 -5.13
N GLU A 58 15.45 -5.59 -6.25
CA GLU A 58 16.73 -6.08 -6.77
C GLU A 58 17.84 -5.95 -5.72
N GLY A 59 18.80 -6.89 -5.75
CA GLY A 59 19.91 -6.96 -4.78
C GLY A 59 19.54 -7.58 -3.43
N PHE A 60 18.25 -7.85 -3.18
CA PHE A 60 17.81 -8.65 -2.04
C PHE A 60 17.91 -10.14 -2.36
N GLU A 61 18.47 -10.90 -1.42
CA GLU A 61 18.47 -12.37 -1.45
C GLU A 61 17.82 -12.87 -0.16
N PHE A 62 16.75 -13.66 -0.31
CA PHE A 62 16.04 -14.26 0.80
C PHE A 62 16.07 -15.77 0.69
N THR A 63 16.43 -16.42 1.80
CA THR A 63 16.42 -17.88 1.92
C THR A 63 15.61 -18.28 3.14
N GLY A 64 14.53 -19.03 2.94
CA GLY A 64 13.67 -19.51 4.03
C GLY A 64 12.21 -19.71 3.62
N ASP A 65 11.31 -19.67 4.59
CA ASP A 65 9.88 -19.82 4.39
C ASP A 65 9.18 -18.44 4.40
N VAL A 66 8.35 -18.19 3.38
CA VAL A 66 7.54 -16.97 3.26
C VAL A 66 6.07 -17.34 3.38
N ASN A 67 5.37 -16.73 4.34
CA ASN A 67 3.91 -16.80 4.43
C ASN A 67 3.35 -15.38 4.41
N PHE A 68 2.59 -15.04 3.37
CA PHE A 68 2.05 -13.69 3.21
C PHE A 68 0.63 -13.72 2.63
N GLN A 69 -0.29 -13.00 3.28
CA GLN A 69 -1.66 -12.85 2.79
C GLN A 69 -1.77 -11.55 2.00
N GLY A 70 -1.86 -11.66 0.68
CA GLY A 70 -1.96 -10.53 -0.24
C GLY A 70 -1.11 -10.72 -1.50
N THR A 71 -0.67 -9.61 -2.08
CA THR A 71 0.16 -9.57 -3.28
C THR A 71 1.64 -9.37 -2.95
N LEU A 72 2.47 -10.32 -3.39
CA LEU A 72 3.92 -10.28 -3.27
C LEU A 72 4.56 -10.04 -4.64
N ASN A 73 5.32 -8.95 -4.77
CA ASN A 73 6.13 -8.63 -5.94
C ASN A 73 7.59 -8.98 -5.65
N VAL A 74 8.24 -9.68 -6.58
CA VAL A 74 9.62 -10.15 -6.44
C VAL A 74 10.44 -9.75 -7.66
N ASP A 75 11.35 -8.80 -7.44
CA ASP A 75 12.38 -8.35 -8.39
C ASP A 75 13.80 -8.78 -7.95
N GLY A 76 13.94 -9.45 -6.81
CA GLY A 76 15.21 -9.97 -6.28
C GLY A 76 15.40 -11.49 -6.44
N THR A 77 16.25 -12.08 -5.60
CA THR A 77 16.46 -13.53 -5.52
C THR A 77 15.72 -14.10 -4.31
N LEU A 78 14.88 -15.10 -4.54
CA LEU A 78 14.05 -15.72 -3.51
C LEU A 78 14.21 -17.24 -3.57
N SER A 79 14.71 -17.85 -2.49
CA SER A 79 14.96 -19.29 -2.41
C SER A 79 14.22 -19.90 -1.22
N GLY A 80 13.34 -20.89 -1.45
CA GLY A 80 12.69 -21.63 -0.37
C GLY A 80 11.21 -21.96 -0.61
N SER A 81 10.42 -21.99 0.46
CA SER A 81 8.99 -22.32 0.42
C SER A 81 8.15 -21.05 0.50
N ILE A 82 7.31 -20.81 -0.50
CA ILE A 82 6.57 -19.55 -0.63
C ILE A 82 5.08 -19.86 -0.64
N ASN A 83 4.36 -19.36 0.36
CA ASN A 83 2.91 -19.47 0.47
C ASN A 83 2.30 -18.07 0.47
N VAL A 84 1.70 -17.70 -0.66
CA VAL A 84 1.13 -16.36 -0.87
C VAL A 84 -0.19 -16.43 -1.62
N GLN A 85 -1.00 -15.38 -1.59
CA GLN A 85 -2.23 -15.39 -2.39
C GLN A 85 -1.96 -15.04 -3.85
N ASN A 86 -1.25 -13.93 -4.09
CA ASN A 86 -0.84 -13.50 -5.43
C ASN A 86 0.67 -13.31 -5.47
N LEU A 87 1.34 -13.96 -6.43
CA LEU A 87 2.77 -13.82 -6.65
C LEU A 87 3.04 -13.18 -8.02
N LEU A 88 3.77 -12.08 -8.02
CA LEU A 88 4.32 -11.45 -9.22
C LEU A 88 5.84 -11.57 -9.20
N ILE A 89 6.40 -12.28 -10.16
CA ILE A 89 7.84 -12.32 -10.40
C ILE A 89 8.11 -11.32 -11.52
N GLY A 90 8.80 -10.23 -11.21
CA GLY A 90 9.20 -9.24 -12.20
C GLY A 90 10.33 -9.72 -13.10
N SER A 91 10.79 -8.88 -14.02
CA SER A 91 11.79 -9.25 -15.03
C SER A 91 13.14 -9.64 -14.44
N SER A 92 13.55 -8.96 -13.36
CA SER A 92 14.80 -9.22 -12.64
C SER A 92 14.65 -10.31 -11.57
N GLY A 93 13.41 -10.72 -11.28
CA GLY A 93 13.09 -11.70 -10.26
C GLY A 93 13.61 -13.10 -10.61
N LYS A 94 14.29 -13.71 -9.64
CA LYS A 94 14.74 -15.10 -9.68
C LYS A 94 14.16 -15.84 -8.49
N VAL A 95 13.27 -16.78 -8.76
CA VAL A 95 12.64 -17.58 -7.70
C VAL A 95 13.04 -19.03 -7.84
N ASN A 96 13.54 -19.61 -6.76
CA ASN A 96 13.92 -21.01 -6.65
C ASN A 96 13.19 -21.69 -5.48
N GLY A 97 12.47 -22.78 -5.74
CA GLY A 97 11.89 -23.61 -4.67
C GLY A 97 10.43 -23.97 -4.92
N SER A 98 9.67 -24.13 -3.83
CA SER A 98 8.28 -24.59 -3.88
C SER A 98 7.30 -23.47 -3.61
N ILE A 99 6.44 -23.18 -4.58
CA ILE A 99 5.47 -22.08 -4.52
C ILE A 99 4.05 -22.63 -4.41
N LYS A 100 3.27 -22.10 -3.47
CA LYS A 100 1.82 -22.29 -3.39
C LYS A 100 1.17 -20.92 -3.43
N ALA A 101 0.38 -20.67 -4.47
CA ALA A 101 -0.39 -19.43 -4.58
C ALA A 101 -1.70 -19.61 -5.32
N THR A 102 -2.63 -18.66 -5.20
CA THR A 102 -3.85 -18.68 -6.02
C THR A 102 -3.52 -18.22 -7.45
N THR A 103 -2.83 -17.09 -7.56
CA THR A 103 -2.44 -16.49 -8.83
C THR A 103 -0.91 -16.36 -8.90
N ILE A 104 -0.30 -16.82 -9.99
CA ILE A 104 1.12 -16.65 -10.26
C ILE A 104 1.30 -15.94 -11.59
N GLN A 105 2.05 -14.83 -11.59
CA GLN A 105 2.50 -14.14 -12.79
C GLN A 105 4.02 -14.15 -12.86
N VAL A 106 4.57 -14.77 -13.90
CA VAL A 106 6.03 -14.86 -14.10
C VAL A 106 6.44 -13.98 -15.26
N ARG A 107 7.34 -13.01 -15.03
CA ARG A 107 8.01 -12.22 -16.09
C ARG A 107 9.53 -12.46 -16.14
N GLY A 108 10.12 -12.92 -15.03
CA GLY A 108 11.54 -13.22 -14.91
C GLY A 108 11.87 -14.71 -15.00
N SER A 109 12.66 -15.20 -14.05
CA SER A 109 13.11 -16.60 -14.00
C SER A 109 12.49 -17.36 -12.82
N PHE A 110 11.91 -18.53 -13.08
CA PHE A 110 11.37 -19.41 -12.06
C PHE A 110 11.92 -20.84 -12.21
N THR A 111 12.37 -21.44 -11.11
CA THR A 111 12.85 -22.83 -11.08
C THR A 111 12.34 -23.57 -9.85
N GLY A 112 11.84 -24.80 -10.02
CA GLY A 112 11.36 -25.64 -8.91
C GLY A 112 9.94 -26.19 -9.14
N ASP A 113 9.09 -26.08 -8.13
CA ASP A 113 7.72 -26.62 -8.15
C ASP A 113 6.71 -25.52 -7.82
N ALA A 114 5.58 -25.47 -8.54
CA ALA A 114 4.50 -24.54 -8.22
C ALA A 114 3.13 -25.20 -8.25
N ILE A 115 2.25 -24.72 -7.39
CA ILE A 115 0.83 -25.07 -7.35
C ILE A 115 0.04 -23.77 -7.37
N CYS A 116 -0.81 -23.60 -8.38
CA CYS A 116 -1.69 -22.44 -8.49
C CYS A 116 -3.02 -22.73 -9.17
N GLN A 117 -3.95 -21.77 -9.09
CA GLN A 117 -5.18 -21.84 -9.87
C GLN A 117 -4.97 -21.16 -11.21
N ASP A 118 -4.47 -19.92 -11.19
CA ASP A 118 -4.21 -19.11 -12.38
C ASP A 118 -2.71 -18.88 -12.58
N LEU A 119 -2.18 -19.40 -13.69
CA LEU A 119 -0.80 -19.20 -14.11
C LEU A 119 -0.73 -18.27 -15.32
N THR A 120 -0.02 -17.15 -15.18
CA THR A 120 0.26 -16.22 -16.28
C THR A 120 1.77 -16.14 -16.53
N ILE A 121 2.18 -16.50 -17.74
CA ILE A 121 3.58 -16.47 -18.16
C ILE A 121 3.76 -15.29 -19.13
N GLY A 122 4.60 -14.33 -18.75
CA GLY A 122 4.90 -13.12 -19.50
C GLY A 122 5.81 -13.33 -20.71
N GLY A 123 5.82 -12.37 -21.63
CA GLY A 123 6.42 -12.52 -22.98
C GLY A 123 7.94 -12.71 -23.06
N GLN A 124 8.67 -12.76 -21.94
CA GLN A 124 10.11 -13.07 -21.87
C GLN A 124 10.46 -13.90 -20.63
N ALA A 125 9.45 -14.53 -20.02
CA ALA A 125 9.66 -15.33 -18.82
C ALA A 125 10.40 -16.63 -19.16
N ASN A 126 11.27 -17.04 -18.25
CA ASN A 126 11.99 -18.31 -18.29
C ASN A 126 11.51 -19.19 -17.14
N VAL A 127 10.73 -20.21 -17.47
CA VAL A 127 10.15 -21.11 -16.47
C VAL A 127 10.78 -22.48 -16.64
N ASN A 128 11.50 -22.97 -15.61
CA ASN A 128 12.03 -24.32 -15.55
C ASN A 128 11.49 -25.05 -14.31
N ALA A 129 10.27 -25.56 -14.38
CA ALA A 129 9.56 -26.03 -13.19
C ALA A 129 8.48 -27.07 -13.48
N LYS A 130 8.07 -27.79 -12.44
CA LYS A 130 6.85 -28.61 -12.44
C LYS A 130 5.70 -27.80 -11.85
N ILE A 131 4.67 -27.52 -12.66
CA ILE A 131 3.58 -26.65 -12.25
C ILE A 131 2.23 -27.35 -12.37
N ASN A 132 1.48 -27.35 -11.26
CA ASN A 132 0.07 -27.74 -11.24
C ASN A 132 -0.79 -26.48 -11.33
N TYR A 133 -1.66 -26.39 -12.33
CA TYR A 133 -2.50 -25.22 -12.58
C TYR A 133 -3.92 -25.60 -12.99
N SER A 134 -4.89 -24.70 -12.79
CA SER A 134 -6.26 -24.86 -13.29
C SER A 134 -6.47 -24.11 -14.62
N SER A 135 -5.88 -22.92 -14.72
CA SER A 135 -5.98 -21.96 -15.83
C SER A 135 -4.58 -21.46 -16.20
N LEU A 136 -4.28 -21.38 -17.50
CA LEU A 136 -2.96 -21.04 -18.02
C LEU A 136 -3.07 -20.01 -19.14
N THR A 137 -2.35 -18.90 -18.99
CA THR A 137 -2.16 -17.88 -20.02
C THR A 137 -0.68 -17.71 -20.32
N ILE A 138 -0.30 -17.79 -21.59
CA ILE A 138 1.08 -17.62 -22.04
C ILE A 138 1.14 -16.47 -23.04
N GLN A 139 2.01 -15.50 -22.79
CA GLN A 139 2.31 -14.42 -23.72
C GLN A 139 3.39 -14.82 -24.72
N ARG A 140 3.34 -14.22 -25.92
CA ARG A 140 4.31 -14.47 -26.99
C ARG A 140 5.74 -14.17 -26.52
N GLY A 141 6.64 -15.14 -26.72
CA GLY A 141 8.07 -15.03 -26.38
C GLY A 141 8.47 -15.68 -25.05
N ALA A 142 7.52 -16.22 -24.29
CA ALA A 142 7.79 -17.03 -23.11
C ALA A 142 8.56 -18.33 -23.45
N MET A 143 9.54 -18.68 -22.62
CA MET A 143 10.23 -19.96 -22.67
C MET A 143 9.87 -20.80 -21.44
N ILE A 144 9.40 -22.02 -21.70
CA ILE A 144 8.91 -22.92 -20.66
C ILE A 144 9.57 -24.27 -20.87
N GLN A 145 10.13 -24.80 -19.79
CA GLN A 145 10.77 -26.09 -19.73
C GLN A 145 10.32 -26.78 -18.44
N GLY A 146 9.97 -28.06 -18.52
CA GLY A 146 9.42 -28.80 -17.38
C GLY A 146 8.02 -29.35 -17.65
N GLU A 147 7.32 -29.70 -16.58
CA GLU A 147 6.06 -30.42 -16.64
C GLU A 147 4.91 -29.52 -16.18
N LEU A 148 3.90 -29.38 -17.05
CA LEU A 148 2.71 -28.57 -16.83
C LEU A 148 1.51 -29.50 -16.72
N THR A 149 0.98 -29.66 -15.50
CA THR A 149 -0.14 -30.58 -15.22
C THR A 149 -1.38 -29.79 -14.85
N LYS A 150 -2.48 -30.05 -15.56
CA LYS A 150 -3.78 -29.48 -15.22
C LYS A 150 -4.43 -30.29 -14.10
N SER A 151 -4.80 -29.61 -13.01
CA SER A 151 -5.54 -30.19 -11.86
C SER A 151 -7.05 -30.12 -12.05
#